data_AF-A0A523SYM4-F1
#
_entry.id   AF-A0A523SYM4-F1
#
_cell.length_a   1.000
_cell.length_b   1.000
_cell.length_c   1.000
_cell.angle_alpha   90.00
_cell.angle_beta   90.00
_cell.angle_gamma   90.00
#
_symmetry.space_group_name_H-M   'P 1'
#
loop_
_entity.id
_entity.type
_entity.pdbx_description
1 polymer ?
#
loop_
_entity_poly.entity_id
_entity_poly.type
_entity_poly.pdbx_seq_one_letter_code
_entity_poly.pdbx_strand_id
1 'polypeptide(L)'
;MYKYTGHPPKAVFGNEEVNPSFYAFDSNQTRDFISCPNLLHQHDKIDLYMPFPGYVTFSVYDLSGRLVAQPARNRYYGKGRYSLCLTQGNSIEQGVYFLHFHGQCNEERISLTKKVIIIK
;
A
#
# COMPACT_ATOMS: atom_id res chain seq x y z
N MET A 1 3.34 45.89 -36.08
CA MET A 1 4.38 45.00 -35.51
C MET A 1 4.21 45.01 -33.99
N TYR A 2 3.46 44.06 -33.43
CA TYR A 2 3.11 44.05 -32.01
C TYR A 2 4.13 43.23 -31.22
N LYS A 3 4.79 43.87 -30.24
CA LYS A 3 5.77 43.27 -29.35
C LYS A 3 5.04 42.40 -28.32
N TYR A 4 5.30 41.10 -28.33
CA TYR A 4 4.85 40.16 -27.32
C TYR A 4 5.70 40.36 -26.05
N THR A 5 5.16 41.02 -25.02
CA THR A 5 5.79 41.09 -23.70
C THR A 5 5.34 39.88 -22.89
N GLY A 6 6.09 38.78 -23.03
CA GLY A 6 5.82 37.52 -22.34
C GLY A 6 5.88 37.67 -20.82
N HIS A 7 4.72 37.72 -20.19
CA HIS A 7 4.57 37.29 -18.81
C HIS A 7 3.74 36.01 -18.82
N PRO A 8 4.25 34.89 -18.27
CA PRO A 8 3.44 33.69 -18.16
C PRO A 8 2.23 33.99 -17.27
N PRO A 9 1.03 33.47 -17.59
CA PRO A 9 -0.13 33.62 -16.73
C PRO A 9 0.20 33.04 -15.35
N LYS A 10 0.01 33.83 -14.30
CA LYS A 10 0.05 33.33 -12.92
C LYS A 10 -1.05 32.27 -12.81
N ALA A 11 -0.66 31.01 -12.78
CA ALA A 11 -1.57 29.92 -12.47
C ALA A 11 -2.09 30.15 -11.05
N VAL A 12 -3.34 30.60 -10.94
CA VAL A 12 -4.08 30.55 -9.69
C VAL A 12 -4.53 29.11 -9.54
N PHE A 13 -3.81 28.32 -8.74
CA PHE A 13 -4.30 27.02 -8.29
C PHE A 13 -5.43 27.27 -7.29
N GLY A 14 -6.63 27.50 -7.85
CA GLY A 14 -7.87 27.63 -7.12
C GLY A 14 -8.66 26.34 -7.24
N ASN A 15 -8.91 25.76 -6.06
CA ASN A 15 -9.77 24.61 -5.76
C ASN A 15 -9.23 23.27 -6.23
N GLU A 16 -8.60 22.55 -5.30
CA GLU A 16 -8.49 21.10 -5.34
C GLU A 16 -9.87 20.53 -5.71
N GLU A 17 -10.00 19.90 -6.87
CA GLU A 17 -11.12 18.99 -7.12
C GLU A 17 -11.01 17.88 -6.08
N VAL A 18 -11.74 18.05 -4.97
CA VAL A 18 -11.93 17.01 -3.98
C VAL A 18 -12.69 15.89 -4.68
N ASN A 19 -11.95 14.87 -5.10
CA ASN A 19 -12.55 13.64 -5.59
C ASN A 19 -13.44 13.09 -4.47
N PRO A 20 -14.77 13.02 -4.64
CA PRO A 20 -15.70 12.59 -3.59
C PRO A 20 -15.48 11.13 -3.16
N SER A 21 -14.64 10.40 -3.89
CA SER A 21 -14.25 9.01 -3.60
C SER A 21 -12.96 8.89 -2.78
N PHE A 22 -12.32 10.01 -2.43
CA PHE A 22 -11.02 10.03 -1.76
C PHE A 22 -11.10 10.82 -0.46
N TYR A 23 -11.58 10.16 0.59
CA TYR A 23 -11.34 10.64 1.95
C TYR A 23 -9.90 10.29 2.31
N ALA A 24 -9.04 11.31 2.44
CA ALA A 24 -7.80 11.19 3.17
C ALA A 24 -8.17 10.92 4.63
N PHE A 25 -8.33 9.63 4.96
CA PHE A 25 -8.51 9.19 6.33
C PHE A 25 -7.36 9.76 7.15
N ASP A 26 -7.72 10.41 8.26
CA ASP A 26 -6.82 11.08 9.17
C ASP A 26 -5.62 10.18 9.47
N SER A 27 -4.45 10.60 8.99
CA SER A 27 -3.18 9.86 9.04
C SER A 27 -2.72 9.51 10.46
N ASN A 28 -3.40 10.06 11.47
CA ASN A 28 -3.17 9.78 12.87
C ASN A 28 -3.95 8.57 13.41
N GLN A 29 -5.08 8.16 12.80
CA GLN A 29 -5.77 6.91 13.16
C GLN A 29 -5.17 5.70 12.43
N THR A 30 -4.60 5.86 11.24
CA THR A 30 -4.07 4.75 10.43
C THR A 30 -2.82 4.08 10.99
N ARG A 31 -2.19 4.66 12.03
CA ARG A 31 -0.90 4.20 12.54
C ARG A 31 -0.94 2.78 13.14
N ASP A 32 -2.11 2.31 13.58
CA ASP A 32 -2.26 1.01 14.25
C ASP A 32 -2.97 -0.06 13.42
N PHE A 33 -3.48 0.26 12.23
CA PHE A 33 -4.33 -0.69 11.48
C PHE A 33 -3.56 -1.88 10.93
N ILE A 34 -2.34 -1.68 10.43
CA ILE A 34 -1.48 -2.76 9.97
C ILE A 34 -0.07 -2.48 10.49
N SER A 35 0.21 -3.00 11.68
CA SER A 35 1.60 -3.09 12.13
C SER A 35 2.26 -4.25 11.40
N CYS A 36 3.08 -3.92 10.39
CA CYS A 36 4.19 -4.77 9.97
C CYS A 36 5.38 -4.31 10.82
N PRO A 37 5.60 -4.87 12.01
CA PRO A 37 6.89 -4.67 12.68
C PRO A 37 7.94 -5.10 11.67
N ASN A 38 8.92 -4.25 11.41
CA ASN A 38 9.97 -4.54 10.47
C ASN A 38 10.67 -5.84 10.94
N LEU A 39 10.47 -6.96 10.26
CA LEU A 39 10.91 -8.27 10.73
C LEU A 39 12.27 -8.60 10.17
N LEU A 40 13.27 -8.38 11.01
CA LEU A 40 14.65 -8.82 10.87
C LEU A 40 14.83 -10.36 10.87
N HIS A 41 13.87 -11.15 10.38
CA HIS A 41 13.92 -12.61 10.53
C HIS A 41 13.62 -13.40 9.24
N GLN A 42 14.71 -13.74 8.55
CA GLN A 42 15.14 -15.06 8.06
C GLN A 42 14.29 -15.93 7.12
N HIS A 43 13.02 -15.64 6.81
CA HIS A 43 12.26 -16.56 5.93
C HIS A 43 11.16 -15.88 5.13
N ASP A 44 11.45 -15.06 4.12
CA ASP A 44 10.49 -14.58 3.09
C ASP A 44 9.04 -14.38 3.56
N LYS A 45 8.86 -13.84 4.77
CA LYS A 45 7.58 -13.80 5.49
C LYS A 45 7.36 -12.39 6.01
N ILE A 46 6.11 -11.97 5.97
CA ILE A 46 5.68 -10.70 6.53
C ILE A 46 4.59 -10.97 7.55
N ASP A 47 4.86 -10.66 8.82
CA ASP A 47 3.80 -10.68 9.82
C ASP A 47 2.99 -9.39 9.75
N LEU A 48 1.69 -9.56 9.91
CA LEU A 48 0.72 -8.48 9.88
C LEU A 48 -0.42 -8.75 10.85
N TYR A 49 -1.05 -7.67 11.26
CA TYR A 49 -2.28 -7.71 12.02
C TYR A 49 -3.45 -7.24 11.15
N MET A 50 -4.52 -8.04 11.11
CA MET A 50 -5.80 -7.69 10.52
C MET A 50 -6.73 -7.17 11.61
N PRO A 51 -7.12 -5.88 11.58
CA PRO A 51 -7.95 -5.29 12.62
C PRO A 51 -9.45 -5.62 12.44
N PHE A 52 -9.86 -6.06 11.24
CA PHE A 52 -11.22 -6.42 10.88
C PHE A 52 -11.24 -7.69 10.02
N PRO A 53 -12.34 -8.46 10.03
CA PRO A 53 -12.52 -9.57 9.09
C PRO A 53 -12.94 -9.06 7.70
N GLY A 54 -12.46 -9.69 6.63
CA GLY A 54 -12.82 -9.28 5.27
C GLY A 54 -12.07 -10.00 4.16
N TYR A 55 -12.48 -9.75 2.92
CA TYR A 55 -11.77 -10.22 1.74
C TYR A 55 -10.65 -9.24 1.40
N VAL A 56 -9.43 -9.78 1.24
CA VAL A 56 -8.24 -8.95 1.05
C VAL A 56 -7.36 -9.51 -0.06
N THR A 57 -6.61 -8.61 -0.68
CA THR A 57 -5.54 -8.90 -1.62
C THR A 57 -4.27 -8.25 -1.10
N PHE A 58 -3.20 -9.03 -1.07
CA PHE A 58 -1.85 -8.59 -0.74
C PHE A 58 -0.99 -8.68 -1.98
N SER A 59 -0.41 -7.55 -2.36
CA SER A 59 0.46 -7.41 -3.53
C SER A 59 1.78 -6.81 -3.07
N VAL A 60 2.90 -7.31 -3.58
CA VAL A 60 4.23 -6.80 -3.28
C VAL A 60 4.82 -6.22 -4.55
N TYR A 61 5.31 -4.99 -4.46
CA TYR A 61 5.91 -4.26 -5.57
C TYR A 61 7.37 -3.94 -5.28
N ASP A 62 8.22 -3.95 -6.31
CA ASP A 62 9.59 -3.43 -6.20
C ASP A 62 9.65 -1.90 -6.31
N LEU A 63 10.85 -1.33 -6.23
CA LEU A 63 11.09 0.11 -6.35
C LEU A 63 10.64 0.72 -7.69
N SER A 64 10.52 -0.11 -8.74
CA SER A 64 10.03 0.34 -10.05
C SER A 64 8.50 0.32 -10.15
N GLY A 65 7.80 -0.14 -9.12
CA GLY A 65 6.35 -0.32 -9.12
C GLY A 65 5.89 -1.60 -9.82
N ARG A 66 6.80 -2.51 -10.17
CA ARG A 66 6.46 -3.81 -10.77
C ARG A 66 5.99 -4.77 -9.70
N LEU A 67 4.89 -5.47 -9.96
CA LEU A 67 4.38 -6.54 -9.09
C LEU A 67 5.37 -7.70 -9.07
N VAL A 68 5.93 -8.00 -7.91
CA VAL A 68 6.89 -9.11 -7.72
C VAL A 68 6.26 -10.34 -7.09
N ALA A 69 5.25 -10.15 -6.24
CA ALA A 69 4.53 -11.26 -5.61
C ALA A 69 3.10 -10.88 -5.25
N GLN A 70 2.21 -11.87 -5.20
CA GLN A 70 0.84 -11.70 -4.75
C GLN A 70 0.47 -12.82 -3.76
N PRO A 71 0.97 -12.77 -2.51
CA PRO A 71 0.84 -13.87 -1.55
C PRO A 71 -0.62 -14.23 -1.20
N ALA A 72 -1.56 -13.31 -1.40
CA ALA A 72 -2.98 -13.63 -1.33
C ALA A 72 -3.78 -12.75 -2.30
N ARG A 73 -4.76 -13.36 -2.98
CA ARG A 73 -5.69 -12.67 -3.87
C ARG A 73 -7.12 -12.99 -3.46
N ASN A 74 -7.88 -11.94 -3.15
CA ASN A 74 -9.29 -12.02 -2.73
C ASN A 74 -9.57 -13.13 -1.70
N ARG A 75 -8.73 -13.21 -0.67
CA ARG A 75 -8.82 -14.24 0.36
C ARG A 75 -9.47 -13.66 1.61
N TYR A 76 -10.39 -14.42 2.22
CA TYR A 76 -11.01 -14.02 3.47
C TYR A 76 -10.04 -14.21 4.63
N TYR A 77 -9.86 -13.17 5.44
CA TYR A 77 -9.16 -13.23 6.72
C TYR A 77 -10.10 -12.80 7.84
N GLY A 78 -9.96 -13.44 9.01
CA GLY A 78 -10.58 -12.96 10.23
C GLY A 78 -9.78 -11.81 10.84
N LYS A 79 -10.30 -11.24 11.93
CA LYS A 79 -9.50 -10.35 12.79
C LYS A 79 -8.43 -11.18 13.50
N GLY A 80 -7.16 -10.78 13.42
CA GLY A 80 -6.08 -11.55 14.03
C GLY A 80 -4.70 -11.26 13.46
N ARG A 81 -3.69 -12.00 13.96
CA ARG A 81 -2.32 -11.94 13.44
C ARG A 81 -2.08 -13.03 12.42
N TYR A 82 -1.40 -12.68 11.34
CA TYR A 82 -1.09 -13.57 10.23
C TYR A 82 0.37 -13.41 9.80
N SER A 83 0.91 -14.45 9.19
CA SER A 83 2.23 -14.43 8.54
C SER A 83 2.04 -14.79 7.07
N LEU A 84 2.40 -13.88 6.18
CA LEU A 84 2.31 -14.08 4.73
C LEU A 84 3.63 -14.61 4.20
N CYS A 85 3.60 -15.79 3.57
CA CYS A 85 4.75 -16.32 2.84
C CYS A 85 4.82 -15.67 1.45
N LEU A 86 5.93 -15.02 1.15
CA LEU A 86 6.17 -14.30 -0.11
C LEU A 86 6.62 -15.22 -1.25
N THR A 87 7.20 -16.37 -0.92
CA THR A 87 7.68 -17.35 -1.88
C THR A 87 6.57 -18.33 -2.28
N GLN A 88 5.84 -18.00 -3.34
CA GLN A 88 4.98 -18.95 -4.07
C GLN A 88 5.66 -19.39 -5.38
N GLY A 89 6.91 -19.84 -5.30
CA GLY A 89 7.63 -20.45 -6.43
C GLY A 89 8.87 -19.71 -6.93
N ASN A 90 9.00 -18.41 -6.66
CA ASN A 90 10.21 -17.63 -6.96
C ASN A 90 10.75 -16.97 -5.69
N SER A 91 12.06 -17.07 -5.46
CA SER A 91 12.73 -16.34 -4.37
C SER A 91 12.68 -14.85 -4.66
N ILE A 92 12.14 -14.07 -3.71
CA ILE A 92 12.27 -12.61 -3.77
C ILE A 92 13.69 -12.25 -3.34
N GLU A 93 14.33 -11.33 -4.04
CA GLU A 93 15.66 -10.87 -3.65
C GLU A 93 15.63 -10.02 -2.39
N GLN A 94 16.79 -9.89 -1.73
CA GLN A 94 16.92 -8.92 -0.66
C GLN A 94 16.77 -7.50 -1.22
N GLY A 95 16.10 -6.62 -0.49
CA GLY A 95 15.87 -5.25 -0.96
C GLY A 95 14.69 -4.55 -0.33
N VAL A 96 14.38 -3.38 -0.89
CA VAL A 96 13.24 -2.55 -0.48
C VAL A 96 12.05 -2.84 -1.39
N TYR A 97 10.90 -3.11 -0.77
CA TYR A 97 9.65 -3.40 -1.44
C TYR A 97 8.50 -2.61 -0.83
N PHE A 98 7.37 -2.62 -1.53
CA PHE A 98 6.12 -2.03 -1.08
C PHE A 98 5.06 -3.11 -1.01
N LEU A 99 4.59 -3.41 0.20
CA LEU A 99 3.43 -4.26 0.42
C LEU A 99 2.18 -3.39 0.31
N HIS A 100 1.38 -3.66 -0.72
CA HIS A 100 0.06 -3.09 -0.91
C HIS A 100 -1.00 -4.06 -0.40
N PHE A 101 -1.86 -3.52 0.44
CA PHE A 101 -3.05 -4.15 0.98
C PHE A 101 -4.26 -3.51 0.31
N HIS A 102 -5.14 -4.32 -0.23
CA HIS A 102 -6.44 -3.89 -0.72
C HIS A 102 -7.51 -4.85 -0.21
N GLY A 103 -8.40 -4.36 0.64
CA GLY A 103 -9.45 -5.16 1.24
C GLY A 103 -10.81 -4.48 1.18
N GLN A 104 -11.84 -5.30 1.34
CA GLN A 104 -13.21 -4.85 1.54
C GLN A 104 -13.71 -5.39 2.88
N CYS A 105 -14.17 -4.48 3.74
CA CYS A 105 -14.84 -4.79 4.99
C CYS A 105 -16.25 -4.20 4.91
N ASN A 106 -17.26 -5.07 4.78
CA ASN A 106 -18.64 -4.65 4.52
C ASN A 106 -18.73 -3.76 3.26
N GLU A 107 -19.22 -2.52 3.41
CA GLU A 107 -19.33 -1.53 2.33
C GLU A 107 -18.07 -0.66 2.17
N GLU A 108 -17.10 -0.78 3.09
CA GLU A 108 -15.89 0.02 3.07
C GLU A 108 -14.76 -0.68 2.31
N ARG A 109 -14.07 0.09 1.47
CA ARG A 109 -12.84 -0.34 0.79
C ARG A 109 -11.65 0.29 1.49
N ILE A 110 -10.69 -0.54 1.85
CA ILE A 110 -9.47 -0.12 2.54
C ILE A 110 -8.29 -0.45 1.65
N SER A 111 -7.48 0.56 1.36
CA SER A 111 -6.27 0.44 0.54
C SER A 111 -5.11 1.07 1.31
N LEU A 112 -4.06 0.29 1.57
CA LEU A 112 -2.91 0.72 2.37
C LEU A 112 -1.63 0.23 1.73
N THR A 113 -0.60 1.06 1.70
CA THR A 113 0.73 0.68 1.22
C THR A 113 1.74 0.86 2.34
N LYS A 114 2.59 -0.15 2.56
CA LYS A 114 3.62 -0.12 3.58
C LYS A 114 4.97 -0.53 2.98
N LYS A 115 6.00 0.27 3.24
CA LYS A 115 7.38 -0.09 2.90
C LYS A 115 7.81 -1.27 3.75
N VAL A 116 8.40 -2.27 3.12
CA VAL A 116 8.99 -3.45 3.77
C VAL A 116 10.42 -3.65 3.25
N ILE A 117 11.30 -4.15 4.11
CA ILE A 117 12.69 -4.44 3.74
C ILE A 117 12.88 -5.94 3.94
N ILE A 118 13.29 -6.63 2.87
CA ILE A 118 13.60 -8.06 2.88
C ILE A 118 15.11 -8.20 3.00
N ILE A 119 15.55 -8.97 3.99
CA ILE A 119 16.95 -9.31 4.27
C ILE A 119 17.03 -10.84 4.37
N LYS A 120 17.99 -11.46 3.69
CA LYS A 120 18.22 -12.92 3.71
C LYS A 120 19.32 -13.28 4.70
#